data_AF-A0A3M1AIK2-F1
#
_entry.id   AF-A0A3M1AIK2-F1
#
_cell.length_a   1.000
_cell.length_b   1.000
_cell.length_c   1.000
_cell.angle_alpha   90.00
_cell.angle_beta   90.00
_cell.angle_gamma   90.00
#
_symmetry.space_group_name_H-M   'P 1'
#
loop_
_entity.id
_entity.type
_entity.pdbx_description
1 polymer ?
#
loop_
_entity_poly.entity_id
_entity_poly.type
_entity_poly.pdbx_seq_one_letter_code
_entity_poly.pdbx_strand_id
1 'polypeptide(L)'
;MMAKLFVPVILCILFRWVTPGYTTEEGHVTPNHSSHKNNDWVYKSLEMSYISLNVLDLMLTFQALDRGANEANPLVRPYIHNKPLAIVIKGGVTTGILWTFSKIKKDHRKAAFVGLTVLNLFYGAVVGNNLRIYFQL
;
A
#
# COMPACT_ATOMS: atom_id res chain seq x y z
N MET A 1 -5.54 -26.83 -4.55
CA MET A 1 -6.51 -26.47 -3.50
C MET A 1 -5.77 -25.88 -2.30
N MET A 2 -5.25 -24.65 -2.38
CA MET A 2 -4.58 -23.94 -1.26
C MET A 2 -4.52 -22.42 -1.55
N ALA A 3 -5.63 -21.69 -1.36
CA ALA A 3 -5.60 -20.22 -1.49
C ALA A 3 -6.73 -19.53 -0.69
N LYS A 4 -7.10 -20.07 0.48
CA LYS A 4 -8.16 -19.48 1.33
C LYS A 4 -7.66 -18.88 2.65
N LEU A 5 -6.35 -18.67 2.83
CA LEU A 5 -5.80 -18.27 4.13
C LEU A 5 -4.97 -16.97 4.14
N PHE A 6 -4.89 -16.20 3.06
CA PHE A 6 -3.88 -15.13 2.96
C PHE A 6 -4.32 -13.74 3.47
N VAL A 7 -5.63 -13.45 3.50
CA VAL A 7 -6.11 -12.11 3.86
C VAL A 7 -6.20 -11.85 5.38
N PRO A 8 -6.65 -12.79 6.24
CA PRO A 8 -6.66 -12.53 7.69
C PRO A 8 -5.29 -12.72 8.35
N VAL A 9 -4.39 -13.50 7.75
CA VAL A 9 -3.06 -13.79 8.32
C VAL A 9 -2.11 -12.59 8.16
N ILE A 10 -2.16 -11.85 7.05
CA ILE A 10 -1.33 -10.64 6.86
C ILE A 10 -1.78 -9.53 7.81
N LEU A 11 -3.08 -9.39 8.07
CA LEU A 11 -3.60 -8.41 9.02
C LEU A 11 -3.25 -8.79 10.48
N CYS A 12 -3.25 -10.09 10.83
CA CYS A 12 -2.82 -10.56 12.15
C CYS A 12 -1.31 -10.50 12.37
N ILE A 13 -0.47 -10.73 11.35
CA ILE A 13 0.99 -10.64 11.49
C ILE A 13 1.44 -9.18 11.67
N LEU A 14 0.78 -8.22 11.00
CA LEU A 14 1.10 -6.80 11.15
C LEU A 14 0.66 -6.20 12.50
N PHE A 15 -0.36 -6.75 13.16
CA PHE A 15 -0.82 -6.28 14.48
C PHE A 15 -0.06 -6.92 15.66
N ARG A 16 0.49 -8.14 15.49
CA ARG A 16 1.15 -8.91 16.57
C ARG A 16 2.59 -8.46 16.86
N TRP A 17 3.25 -7.75 15.95
CA TRP A 17 4.67 -7.35 16.06
C TRP A 17 4.92 -5.93 16.60
N VAL A 18 3.87 -5.19 16.95
CA VAL A 18 3.98 -3.81 17.48
C VAL A 18 3.79 -3.83 19.01
N THR A 19 4.77 -4.38 19.72
CA THR A 19 5.23 -4.13 21.12
C THR A 19 6.05 -5.34 21.59
N PRO A 20 7.09 -5.26 22.47
CA PRO A 20 7.64 -4.13 23.23
C PRO A 20 9.18 -3.98 23.16
N GLY A 21 9.72 -2.91 23.76
CA GLY A 21 11.15 -2.79 24.09
C GLY A 21 11.65 -1.35 24.13
N TYR A 22 11.25 -0.58 25.15
CA TYR A 22 11.85 0.73 25.42
C TYR A 22 13.12 0.54 26.24
N THR A 23 14.27 0.89 25.68
CA THR A 23 15.46 1.28 26.45
C THR A 23 15.60 2.78 26.31
N THR A 24 15.28 3.50 27.38
CA THR A 24 15.47 4.94 27.52
C THR A 24 16.96 5.17 27.73
N GLU A 25 17.68 5.57 26.68
CA GLU A 25 18.94 6.29 26.87
C GLU A 25 18.61 7.77 27.01
N GLU A 26 18.89 8.32 28.19
CA GLU A 26 18.69 9.72 28.52
C GLU A 26 19.69 10.60 27.77
N GLY A 27 19.37 10.89 26.51
CA GLY A 27 20.03 11.93 25.73
C GLY A 27 19.35 13.27 25.97
N HIS A 28 20.05 14.17 26.65
CA HIS A 28 19.68 15.57 26.92
C HIS A 28 19.06 16.26 25.68
N VAL A 29 17.73 16.47 25.70
CA VAL A 29 16.97 17.06 24.58
C VAL A 29 16.98 18.58 24.69
N THR A 30 17.69 19.25 23.78
CA THR A 30 17.43 20.66 23.49
C THR A 30 16.17 20.77 22.62
N PRO A 31 15.25 21.72 22.89
CA PRO A 31 14.01 21.84 22.12
C PRO A 31 14.32 22.45 20.74
N ASN A 32 14.62 21.59 19.76
CA ASN A 32 14.77 22.00 18.36
C ASN A 32 13.40 22.18 17.71
N HIS A 33 12.95 23.43 17.62
CA HIS A 33 11.65 23.87 17.11
C HIS A 33 11.51 23.77 15.56
N SER A 34 12.28 22.91 14.88
CA SER A 34 12.29 22.78 13.41
C SER A 34 11.98 21.37 12.86
N SER A 35 11.79 20.36 13.73
CA SER A 35 11.63 18.95 13.30
C SER A 35 10.24 18.60 12.73
N HIS A 36 9.24 19.45 12.93
CA HIS A 36 7.84 19.09 12.61
C HIS A 36 7.48 19.23 11.12
N LYS A 37 8.08 20.19 10.39
CA LYS A 37 7.74 20.46 8.98
C LYS A 37 8.40 19.48 7.99
N ASN A 38 9.54 18.91 8.37
CA ASN A 38 10.32 18.04 7.48
C ASN A 38 9.74 16.63 7.35
N ASN A 39 9.01 16.12 8.34
CA ASN A 39 8.45 14.78 8.23
C ASN A 39 7.14 14.78 7.42
N ASP A 40 6.37 15.87 7.46
CA ASP A 40 5.07 15.93 6.77
C ASP A 40 5.20 15.85 5.24
N TRP A 41 6.29 16.39 4.65
CA TRP A 41 6.52 16.27 3.20
C TRP A 41 6.94 14.85 2.78
N VAL A 42 7.74 14.18 3.61
CA VAL A 42 8.12 12.78 3.37
C VAL A 42 6.87 11.90 3.40
N TYR A 43 6.00 12.09 4.40
CA TYR A 43 4.75 11.36 4.49
C TYR A 43 3.87 11.59 3.26
N LYS A 44 3.70 12.85 2.85
CA LYS A 44 2.95 13.20 1.62
C LYS A 44 3.56 12.55 0.38
N SER A 45 4.90 12.49 0.29
CA SER A 45 5.58 11.79 -0.80
C SER A 45 5.25 10.29 -0.82
N LEU A 46 5.19 9.63 0.35
CA LEU A 46 4.76 8.24 0.44
C LEU A 46 3.28 8.04 0.06
N GLU A 47 2.40 8.97 0.42
CA GLU A 47 0.99 8.94 0.00
C GLU A 47 0.87 9.09 -1.52
N MET A 48 1.58 10.06 -2.10
CA MET A 48 1.59 10.28 -3.55
C MET A 48 2.20 9.11 -4.32
N SER A 49 3.27 8.51 -3.79
CA SER A 49 3.88 7.30 -4.36
C SER A 49 2.91 6.13 -4.32
N TYR A 50 2.20 5.95 -3.21
CA TYR A 50 1.19 4.91 -3.07
C TYR A 50 0.04 5.07 -4.08
N ILE A 51 -0.46 6.29 -4.25
CA ILE A 51 -1.48 6.62 -5.26
C ILE A 51 -0.94 6.30 -6.66
N SER A 52 0.28 6.76 -6.97
CA SER A 52 0.91 6.55 -8.27
C SER A 52 1.07 5.07 -8.60
N LEU A 53 1.53 4.27 -7.63
CA LEU A 53 1.63 2.81 -7.78
C LEU A 53 0.27 2.16 -8.02
N ASN A 54 -0.78 2.56 -7.31
CA ASN A 54 -2.13 2.02 -7.52
C ASN A 54 -2.71 2.37 -8.90
N VAL A 55 -2.47 3.61 -9.37
CA VAL A 55 -2.88 4.05 -10.71
C VAL A 55 -2.13 3.27 -11.78
N LEU A 56 -0.80 3.19 -11.66
CA LEU A 56 0.04 2.47 -12.60
C LEU A 56 -0.34 0.98 -12.67
N ASP A 57 -0.57 0.37 -11.50
CA ASP A 57 -1.05 -1.01 -11.40
C ASP A 57 -2.34 -1.21 -12.19
N LEU A 58 -3.30 -0.29 -12.05
CA LEU A 58 -4.59 -0.32 -12.73
C LEU A 58 -4.47 -0.11 -14.25
N MET A 59 -3.62 0.82 -14.69
CA MET A 59 -3.33 1.04 -16.10
C MET A 59 -2.68 -0.18 -16.76
N LEU A 60 -1.70 -0.78 -16.09
CA LEU A 60 -1.00 -1.97 -16.59
C LEU A 60 -1.93 -3.18 -16.66
N THR A 61 -2.78 -3.40 -15.65
CA THR A 61 -3.80 -4.47 -15.71
C THR A 61 -4.74 -4.29 -16.89
N PHE A 62 -5.23 -3.07 -17.13
CA PHE A 62 -6.12 -2.82 -18.28
C PHE A 62 -5.43 -2.99 -19.62
N GLN A 63 -4.20 -2.51 -19.75
CA GLN A 63 -3.41 -2.70 -20.98
C GLN A 63 -3.09 -4.17 -21.23
N ALA A 64 -2.77 -4.95 -20.19
CA ALA A 64 -2.54 -6.38 -20.31
C ALA A 64 -3.82 -7.12 -20.76
N LEU A 65 -4.97 -6.79 -20.15
CA LEU A 65 -6.27 -7.34 -20.55
C LEU A 65 -6.64 -7.00 -22.00
N ASP A 66 -6.40 -5.76 -22.43
CA ASP A 66 -6.66 -5.31 -23.81
C ASP A 66 -5.76 -6.03 -24.83
N ARG A 67 -4.60 -6.53 -24.40
CA ARG A 67 -3.68 -7.37 -25.19
C ARG A 67 -4.00 -8.87 -25.13
N GLY A 68 -5.10 -9.26 -24.47
CA GLY A 68 -5.52 -10.67 -24.38
C GLY A 68 -4.89 -11.44 -23.21
N ALA A 69 -4.25 -10.76 -22.26
CA ALA A 69 -3.81 -11.41 -21.03
C ALA A 69 -5.01 -11.96 -20.26
N ASN A 70 -4.83 -13.13 -19.65
CA ASN A 70 -5.83 -13.73 -18.79
C ASN A 70 -5.46 -13.52 -17.32
N GLU A 71 -6.36 -12.90 -16.55
CA GLU A 71 -6.15 -12.70 -15.12
C GLU A 71 -5.98 -14.06 -14.42
N ALA A 72 -4.80 -14.31 -13.88
CA ALA A 72 -4.48 -15.58 -13.21
C ALA A 72 -5.22 -15.75 -11.87
N ASN A 73 -5.75 -14.66 -11.31
CA ASN A 73 -6.48 -14.69 -10.05
C ASN A 73 -7.99 -14.91 -10.28
N PRO A 74 -8.52 -16.12 -9.99
CA PRO A 74 -9.92 -16.46 -10.27
C PRO A 74 -10.92 -15.63 -9.45
N LEU A 75 -10.50 -15.04 -8.33
CA LEU A 75 -11.36 -14.16 -7.53
C LEU A 75 -11.56 -12.78 -8.16
N VAL A 76 -10.60 -12.33 -8.98
CA VAL A 76 -10.61 -10.98 -9.56
C VAL A 76 -11.13 -11.00 -10.99
N ARG A 77 -11.01 -12.14 -11.69
CA ARG A 77 -11.57 -12.40 -13.03
C ARG A 77 -12.99 -11.84 -13.28
N PRO A 78 -14.00 -12.08 -12.42
CA PRO A 78 -15.36 -11.61 -12.71
C PRO A 78 -15.50 -10.08 -12.60
N TYR A 79 -14.64 -9.42 -11.84
CA TYR A 79 -14.71 -7.97 -11.63
C TYR A 79 -13.84 -7.20 -12.64
N ILE A 80 -12.74 -7.80 -13.10
CA ILE A 80 -11.74 -7.15 -13.96
C ILE A 80 -12.28 -6.83 -15.37
N HIS A 81 -13.26 -7.60 -15.87
CA HIS A 81 -13.91 -7.37 -17.17
C HIS A 81 -14.79 -6.10 -17.18
N ASN A 82 -15.30 -5.69 -16.01
CA ASN A 82 -16.00 -4.42 -15.84
C ASN A 82 -15.00 -3.35 -15.37
N LYS A 83 -14.25 -2.77 -16.33
CA LYS A 83 -13.25 -1.72 -16.05
C LYS A 83 -13.75 -0.61 -15.09
N PRO A 84 -14.97 -0.06 -15.24
CA PRO A 84 -15.48 0.96 -14.32
C PRO A 84 -15.63 0.44 -12.89
N LEU A 85 -16.12 -0.79 -12.73
CA LEU A 85 -16.28 -1.42 -11.42
C LEU A 85 -14.92 -1.69 -10.77
N ALA A 86 -13.93 -2.14 -11.54
CA ALA A 86 -12.57 -2.34 -11.06
C ALA A 86 -11.93 -1.03 -10.58
N ILE A 87 -12.14 0.09 -11.30
CA ILE A 87 -11.72 1.43 -10.88
C ILE A 87 -12.37 1.81 -9.54
N VAL A 88 -13.70 1.67 -9.44
CA VAL A 88 -14.44 2.05 -8.23
C VAL A 88 -14.00 1.24 -7.01
N ILE A 89 -13.87 -0.08 -7.16
CA ILE A 89 -13.43 -0.96 -6.06
C ILE A 89 -12.01 -0.57 -5.63
N LYS A 90 -11.09 -0.49 -6.58
CA LYS A 90 -9.68 -0.24 -6.28
C LYS A 90 -9.47 1.17 -5.73
N GLY A 91 -10.08 2.17 -6.36
CA GLY A 91 -10.08 3.56 -5.87
C GLY A 91 -10.70 3.70 -4.49
N GLY A 92 -11.80 2.99 -4.22
CA GLY A 92 -12.44 2.94 -2.89
C GLY A 92 -11.53 2.35 -1.83
N VAL A 93 -10.87 1.21 -2.14
CA VAL A 93 -9.89 0.58 -1.24
C VAL A 93 -8.68 1.48 -1.01
N THR A 94 -8.09 2.06 -2.06
CA THR A 94 -6.95 2.99 -1.96
C THR A 94 -7.30 4.19 -1.07
N THR A 95 -8.46 4.81 -1.29
CA THR A 95 -8.93 5.96 -0.50
C THR A 95 -9.18 5.55 0.95
N GLY A 96 -9.78 4.39 1.20
CA GLY A 96 -10.01 3.85 2.54
C GLY A 96 -8.72 3.59 3.32
N ILE A 97 -7.70 3.05 2.65
CA ILE A 97 -6.37 2.84 3.24
C ILE A 97 -5.74 4.19 3.61
N LEU A 98 -5.71 5.16 2.68
CA LEU A 98 -5.15 6.50 2.96
C LEU A 98 -5.87 7.21 4.09
N TRP A 99 -7.21 7.12 4.14
CA TRP A 99 -7.99 7.70 5.23
C TRP A 99 -7.68 7.04 6.57
N THR A 100 -7.53 5.71 6.59
CA THR A 100 -7.14 4.95 7.78
C THR A 100 -5.74 5.35 8.25
N PHE A 101 -4.78 5.46 7.34
CA PHE A 101 -3.42 5.88 7.67
C PHE A 101 -3.36 7.35 8.13
N SER A 102 -4.20 8.22 7.58
CA SER A 102 -4.37 9.59 8.05
C SER A 102 -4.93 9.66 9.47
N LYS A 103 -5.85 8.75 9.85
CA LYS A 103 -6.33 8.59 11.22
C LYS A 103 -5.21 8.07 12.13
N ILE A 104 -4.53 6.99 11.76
CA ILE A 104 -3.42 6.40 12.53
C ILE A 104 -2.28 7.40 12.73
N LYS A 105 -2.00 8.26 11.74
CA LYS A 105 -0.94 9.28 11.87
C LYS A 105 -1.20 10.25 13.03
N LYS A 106 -2.46 10.51 13.39
CA LYS A 106 -2.80 11.42 14.49
C LYS A 106 -2.35 10.86 15.84
N ASP A 107 -2.55 9.56 16.06
CA ASP A 107 -2.26 8.90 17.35
C ASP A 107 -0.88 8.24 17.37
N HIS A 108 -0.44 7.67 16.23
CA HIS A 108 0.78 6.88 16.09
C HIS A 108 1.54 7.19 14.79
N ARG A 109 2.20 8.35 14.74
CA ARG A 109 2.99 8.81 13.57
C ARG A 109 3.97 7.75 13.05
N LYS A 110 4.78 7.13 13.92
CA LYS A 110 5.78 6.13 13.50
C LYS A 110 5.14 4.93 12.81
N ALA A 111 4.03 4.41 13.36
CA ALA A 111 3.31 3.28 12.78
C ALA A 111 2.73 3.64 11.40
N ALA A 112 2.19 4.86 11.24
CA ALA A 112 1.69 5.33 9.95
C ALA A 112 2.78 5.40 8.88
N PHE A 113 3.98 5.89 9.21
CA PHE A 113 5.11 5.92 8.28
C PHE A 113 5.55 4.51 7.89
N VAL A 114 5.86 3.66 8.87
CA VAL A 114 6.36 2.31 8.63
C VAL A 114 5.35 1.51 7.81
N GLY A 115 4.06 1.56 8.18
CA GLY A 115 3.03 0.84 7.45
C GLY A 115 2.89 1.33 6.01
N LEU A 116 2.89 2.65 5.77
CA LEU A 116 2.76 3.18 4.42
C LEU A 116 3.99 2.87 3.55
N THR A 117 5.19 2.82 4.14
CA THR A 117 6.41 2.35 3.47
C THR A 117 6.27 0.89 3.05
N VAL A 118 5.86 0.02 3.96
CA VAL A 118 5.67 -1.41 3.68
C VAL A 118 4.63 -1.63 2.58
N LEU A 119 3.53 -0.87 2.61
CA LEU A 119 2.52 -0.89 1.54
C LEU A 119 3.09 -0.46 0.19
N ASN A 120 3.90 0.59 0.15
CA ASN A 120 4.56 1.03 -1.09
C ASN A 120 5.51 -0.05 -1.64
N LEU A 121 6.31 -0.69 -0.79
CA LEU A 121 7.21 -1.78 -1.23
C LEU A 121 6.42 -2.96 -1.78
N PHE A 122 5.34 -3.35 -1.11
CA PHE A 122 4.45 -4.42 -1.56
C PHE A 122 3.83 -4.09 -2.92
N TYR A 123 3.27 -2.90 -3.09
CA TYR A 123 2.70 -2.46 -4.37
C TYR A 123 3.75 -2.30 -5.47
N GLY A 124 4.97 -1.89 -5.13
CA GLY A 124 6.09 -1.86 -6.07
C GLY A 124 6.39 -3.24 -6.65
N ALA A 125 6.37 -4.29 -5.82
CA ALA A 125 6.53 -5.67 -6.29
C ALA A 125 5.39 -6.13 -7.20
N VAL A 126 4.14 -5.75 -6.88
CA VAL A 126 2.96 -6.04 -7.72
C VAL A 126 3.07 -5.36 -9.09
N VAL A 127 3.36 -4.06 -9.11
CA VAL A 127 3.55 -3.30 -10.34
C VAL A 127 4.71 -3.86 -11.17
N GLY A 128 5.82 -4.22 -10.53
CA GLY A 128 6.97 -4.85 -11.21
C GLY A 128 6.59 -6.19 -11.86
N ASN A 129 5.78 -7.00 -11.19
CA ASN A 129 5.24 -8.23 -11.77
C ASN A 129 4.31 -7.94 -12.96
N ASN A 130 3.47 -6.92 -12.87
CA ASN A 130 2.55 -6.54 -13.94
C ASN A 130 3.28 -5.97 -15.17
N LEU A 131 4.36 -5.19 -14.96
CA LEU A 131 5.25 -4.76 -16.03
C LEU A 131 5.91 -5.96 -16.73
N ARG A 132 6.39 -6.95 -15.95
CA ARG A 132 7.00 -8.15 -16.52
C ARG A 132 6.01 -8.92 -17.41
N ILE A 133 4.75 -9.08 -16.96
CA ILE A 133 3.69 -9.72 -17.76
C ILE A 133 3.42 -8.91 -19.03
N TYR A 134 3.31 -7.58 -18.91
CA TYR A 134 3.08 -6.70 -20.06
C TYR A 134 4.18 -6.80 -21.14
N PHE A 135 5.45 -6.89 -20.76
CA PHE A 135 6.55 -7.07 -21.72
C PHE A 135 6.65 -8.47 -22.33
N GLN A 136 5.98 -9.47 -21.76
CA GLN A 136 5.96 -10.85 -22.27
C GLN A 136 4.84 -11.13 -23.29
N LEU A 137 3.95 -10.15 -23.54
CA LEU A 137 2.83 -10.18 -24.48
C LEU A 137 3.13 -9.33 -25.73
#